data_AF-A0A969S1F5-F1
#
_entry.id   AF-A0A969S1F5-F1
#
_cell.length_a   1.000
_cell.length_b   1.000
_cell.length_c   1.000
_cell.angle_alpha   90.00
_cell.angle_beta   90.00
_cell.angle_gamma   90.00
#
_symmetry.space_group_name_H-M   'P 1'
#
loop_
_entity.id
_entity.type
_entity.pdbx_description
1 polymer ?
#
loop_
_entity_poly.entity_id
_entity_poly.type
_entity_poly.pdbx_seq_one_letter_code
_entity_poly.pdbx_strand_id
1 'polypeptide(L)' 'HAAKTRPLKAGTLIGSGTISNHDVNTGYACIMEKRLVEQVSLGEAKEDFLRFGDTIEIDMVDHHGDSIFGAIKQTLVKAR' A
#
# COMPACT_ATOMS: atom_id res chain seq x y z
N HIS A 1 21.37 1.99 7.12
CA HIS A 1 20.88 3.35 6.78
C HIS A 1 20.35 4.07 8.01
N ALA A 2 19.22 3.65 8.60
CA ALA A 2 18.56 4.36 9.71
C ALA A 2 19.43 4.56 10.97
N ALA A 3 20.33 3.63 11.28
CA ALA A 3 21.22 3.71 12.44
C ALA A 3 22.56 4.43 12.20
N LYS A 4 22.79 5.00 10.99
CA LYS A 4 24.10 5.57 10.64
C LYS A 4 24.50 6.76 11.52
N THR A 5 23.54 7.57 11.95
CA THR A 5 23.78 8.81 12.71
C THR A 5 22.98 8.88 14.02
N ARG A 6 22.28 7.81 14.39
CA ARG A 6 21.46 7.74 15.61
C ARG A 6 21.27 6.28 16.08
N PRO A 7 21.17 6.02 17.39
CA PRO A 7 20.78 4.71 17.89
C PRO A 7 19.29 4.43 17.63
N LEU A 8 18.92 3.16 17.48
CA LEU A 8 17.52 2.70 17.44
C LEU A 8 17.20 1.98 18.75
N LYS A 9 16.05 2.32 19.36
CA LYS A 9 15.63 1.76 20.66
C LYS A 9 14.76 0.52 20.46
N ALA A 10 14.65 -0.30 21.50
CA ALA A 10 13.69 -1.40 21.54
C ALA A 10 12.27 -0.88 21.22
N GLY A 11 11.56 -1.59 20.35
CA GLY A 11 10.25 -1.19 19.83
C GLY A 11 10.29 -0.29 18.59
N THR A 12 11.47 0.01 18.03
CA THR A 12 11.56 0.71 16.74
C THR A 12 11.00 -0.16 15.61
N LEU A 13 10.05 0.38 14.85
CA LEU A 13 9.52 -0.26 13.63
C LEU A 13 10.27 0.28 12.41
N ILE A 14 10.77 -0.62 11.56
CA ILE A 14 11.39 -0.28 10.28
C ILE A 14 10.52 -0.84 9.17
N GLY A 15 9.92 0.03 8.37
CA GLY A 15 9.12 -0.37 7.22
C GLY A 15 9.97 -0.65 5.98
N SER A 16 9.52 -1.56 5.13
CA SER A 16 10.10 -1.82 3.81
C SER A 16 9.86 -0.68 2.82
N GLY A 17 8.78 0.08 3.02
CA GLY A 17 8.16 0.88 1.97
C GLY A 17 7.08 0.09 1.22
N THR A 18 6.46 0.71 0.23
CA THR A 18 5.43 0.09 -0.62
C THR A 18 6.00 -1.11 -1.37
N ILE A 19 5.25 -2.22 -1.42
CA ILE A 19 5.62 -3.41 -2.18
C ILE A 19 5.09 -3.24 -3.61
N SER A 20 5.99 -3.01 -4.57
CA SER A 20 5.68 -2.90 -6.02
C SER A 20 6.41 -3.99 -6.80
N ASN A 21 5.80 -4.42 -7.91
CA ASN A 21 6.34 -5.40 -8.84
C ASN A 21 6.46 -4.81 -10.24
N HIS A 22 7.41 -5.31 -11.03
CA HIS A 22 7.60 -4.87 -12.41
C HIS A 22 6.45 -5.28 -13.34
N ASP A 23 5.77 -6.39 -13.05
CA ASP A 23 4.66 -6.89 -13.85
C ASP A 23 3.35 -6.20 -13.46
N VAL A 24 2.84 -5.36 -14.35
CA VAL A 24 1.56 -4.63 -14.18
C VAL A 24 0.35 -5.56 -14.05
N ASN A 25 0.44 -6.82 -14.46
CA ASN A 25 -0.64 -7.80 -14.29
C ASN A 25 -0.78 -8.26 -12.83
N THR A 26 0.23 -8.01 -11.98
CA THR A 26 0.17 -8.30 -10.53
C THR A 26 -0.54 -7.21 -9.74
N GLY A 27 -0.96 -6.12 -10.40
CA GLY A 27 -1.61 -4.96 -9.78
C GLY A 27 -0.62 -3.82 -9.54
N TYR A 28 -1.02 -2.91 -8.64
CA TYR A 28 -0.27 -1.70 -8.31
C TYR A 28 -0.05 -1.63 -6.79
N ALA A 29 1.11 -1.13 -6.38
CA ALA A 29 1.48 -0.95 -4.98
C ALA A 29 0.66 0.13 -4.27
N CYS A 30 0.15 1.10 -5.02
CA CYS A 30 -0.75 2.13 -4.52
C CYS A 30 -1.60 2.75 -5.63
N ILE A 31 -2.67 3.45 -5.24
CA ILE A 31 -3.56 4.19 -6.15
C ILE A 31 -2.76 5.20 -6.99
N MET A 32 -1.77 5.86 -6.40
CA MET A 32 -0.95 6.84 -7.10
C MET A 32 -0.16 6.21 -8.25
N GLU A 33 0.38 5.01 -8.06
CA GLU A 33 1.10 4.28 -9.11
C GLU A 33 0.18 3.93 -10.28
N LYS A 34 -1.04 3.42 -9.99
CA LYS A 34 -2.05 3.16 -11.03
C LYS A 34 -2.38 4.42 -11.83
N ARG A 35 -2.64 5.53 -11.15
CA ARG A 35 -2.93 6.83 -11.79
C ARG A 35 -1.78 7.30 -12.67
N LEU A 36 -0.53 7.13 -12.25
CA LEU A 36 0.64 7.49 -13.06
C LEU A 36 0.75 6.63 -14.32
N VAL A 37 0.50 5.32 -14.21
CA VAL A 37 0.47 4.43 -15.37
C VAL A 37 -0.64 4.83 -16.34
N GLU A 38 -1.83 5.14 -15.84
CA GLU A 38 -2.94 5.65 -16.67
C GLU A 38 -2.59 6.97 -17.36
N GLN A 39 -1.96 7.91 -16.67
CA GLN A 39 -1.51 9.17 -17.28
C GLN A 39 -0.54 8.93 -18.43
N VAL A 40 0.43 8.03 -18.25
CA VAL A 40 1.42 7.70 -19.28
C VAL A 40 0.77 6.96 -20.46
N SER A 41 -0.13 6.01 -20.19
CA SER A 41 -0.72 5.15 -21.24
C SER A 41 -1.94 5.74 -21.94
N LEU A 42 -2.74 6.55 -21.23
CA LEU A 42 -4.04 7.06 -21.69
C LEU A 42 -4.08 8.59 -21.79
N GLY A 43 -3.05 9.29 -21.30
CA GLY A 43 -2.98 10.75 -21.26
C GLY A 43 -3.68 11.39 -20.05
N GLU A 44 -4.43 10.61 -19.26
CA GLU A 44 -5.14 11.07 -18.06
C GLU A 44 -5.24 9.96 -17.01
N ALA A 45 -5.30 10.34 -15.73
CA ALA A 45 -5.59 9.42 -14.65
C ALA A 45 -7.12 9.25 -14.50
N LYS A 46 -7.59 8.01 -14.54
CA LYS A 46 -9.01 7.66 -14.42
C LYS A 46 -9.35 7.12 -13.03
N GLU A 47 -8.41 6.45 -12.37
CA GLU A 47 -8.61 5.88 -11.04
C GLU A 47 -8.77 6.97 -10.00
N ASP A 48 -9.87 6.99 -9.26
CA ASP A 48 -10.08 7.93 -8.15
C ASP A 48 -9.19 7.63 -6.94
N PHE A 49 -8.89 8.67 -6.14
CA PHE A 49 -8.40 8.44 -4.77
C PHE A 49 -9.53 7.95 -3.86
N LEU A 50 -9.15 7.43 -2.69
CA LEU A 50 -10.09 6.99 -1.66
C LEU A 50 -11.10 8.10 -1.30
N ARG A 51 -12.35 7.70 -1.13
CA ARG A 51 -13.49 8.52 -0.72
C ARG A 51 -13.97 8.09 0.67
N PHE A 52 -14.68 8.97 1.36
CA PHE A 52 -15.27 8.62 2.65
C PHE A 52 -16.29 7.49 2.48
N GLY A 53 -16.16 6.46 3.33
CA GLY A 53 -16.92 5.23 3.22
C GLY A 53 -16.14 4.08 2.55
N ASP A 54 -15.08 4.38 1.80
CA ASP A 54 -14.23 3.34 1.22
C ASP A 54 -13.54 2.55 2.32
N THR A 55 -13.40 1.23 2.10
CA THR A 55 -12.68 0.35 3.00
C THR A 55 -11.49 -0.27 2.27
N ILE A 56 -10.32 -0.15 2.88
CA ILE A 56 -9.09 -0.81 2.41
C ILE A 56 -8.83 -2.05 3.25
N GLU A 57 -8.31 -3.08 2.60
CA GLU A 57 -7.84 -4.31 3.23
C GLU A 57 -6.41 -4.60 2.75
N ILE A 58 -5.51 -4.88 3.70
CA ILE A 58 -4.13 -5.29 3.43
C ILE A 58 -3.91 -6.59 4.19
N ASP A 59 -3.67 -7.67 3.46
CA ASP A 59 -3.42 -8.99 4.01
C ASP A 59 -2.24 -9.67 3.29
N MET A 60 -1.56 -10.56 4.00
CA MET A 60 -0.56 -11.46 3.45
C MET A 60 -1.04 -12.89 3.68
N VAL A 61 -1.29 -13.61 2.59
CA VAL A 61 -1.72 -15.00 2.62
C VAL A 61 -0.57 -15.93 2.27
N ASP A 62 -0.56 -17.12 2.85
CA ASP A 62 0.39 -18.18 2.50
C ASP A 62 -0.04 -18.93 1.21
N HIS A 63 0.68 -20.00 0.89
CA HIS A 63 0.39 -20.83 -0.30
C HIS A 63 -0.92 -21.62 -0.21
N HIS A 64 -1.48 -21.77 0.99
CA HIS A 64 -2.77 -22.41 1.23
C HIS A 64 -3.93 -21.40 1.24
N GLY A 65 -3.61 -20.10 1.20
CA GLY A 65 -4.58 -19.00 1.23
C GLY A 65 -4.91 -18.51 2.64
N ASP A 66 -4.19 -19.00 3.66
CA ASP A 66 -4.42 -18.62 5.05
C ASP A 66 -3.69 -17.31 5.38
N SER A 67 -4.35 -16.40 6.10
CA SER A 67 -3.76 -15.13 6.52
C SER A 67 -2.64 -15.36 7.55
N ILE A 68 -1.46 -14.82 7.26
CA ILE A 68 -0.25 -15.00 8.08
C ILE A 68 -0.26 -14.07 9.29
N PHE A 69 -0.74 -12.82 9.12
CA PHE A 69 -0.68 -11.77 10.15
C PHE A 69 -2.05 -11.27 10.60
N GLY A 70 -3.12 -11.72 9.95
CA GLY A 70 -4.42 -11.07 10.00
C GLY A 70 -4.49 -9.85 9.07
N ALA A 71 -5.68 -9.56 8.55
CA ALA A 71 -5.89 -8.44 7.66
C ALA A 71 -5.97 -7.09 8.40
N ILE A 72 -5.24 -6.09 7.90
CA ILE A 72 -5.49 -4.69 8.26
C ILE A 72 -6.70 -4.23 7.45
N LYS A 73 -7.81 -3.92 8.13
CA LYS A 73 -9.05 -3.47 7.49
C LYS A 73 -9.48 -2.11 8.05
N GLN A 74 -9.54 -1.10 7.21
CA GLN A 74 -9.79 0.27 7.63
C GLN A 74 -10.77 0.98 6.71
N THR A 75 -11.76 1.66 7.29
CA THR A 75 -12.73 2.48 6.57
C THR A 75 -12.35 3.95 6.68
N LEU A 76 -12.31 4.67 5.54
CA LEU A 76 -12.00 6.09 5.53
C LEU A 76 -13.21 6.89 6.04
N VAL A 77 -13.00 7.66 7.11
CA VAL A 77 -14.02 8.51 7.74
C VAL A 77 -13.61 9.97 7.73
N LYS A 78 -14.59 10.87 7.78
CA LYS A 78 -14.31 12.31 7.91
C LYS A 78 -13.54 12.57 9.20
N ALA A 79 -12.47 13.37 9.10
CA ALA A 79 -11.81 13.91 10.28
C ALA A 79 -12.81 14.73 11.10
N ARG A 80 -12.71 14.60 12.42
CA ARG A 80 -13.53 15.36 13.37
C ARG A 80 -12.87 16.68 13.72
#